data_AF-A0A1X7MQ20-F1
#
_entry.id   AF-A0A1X7MQ20-F1
#
_cell.length_a   1.000
_cell.length_b   1.000
_cell.length_c   1.000
_cell.angle_alpha   90.00
_cell.angle_beta   90.00
_cell.angle_gamma   90.00
#
_symmetry.space_group_name_H-M   'P 1'
#
loop_
_entity.id
_entity.type
_entity.pdbx_description
1 polymer ?
#
loop_
_entity_poly.entity_id
_entity_poly.type
_entity_poly.pdbx_seq_one_letter_code
_entity_poly.pdbx_strand_id
1 'polypeptide(L)'
;MLEISGREVLIGELTAPLEKDSTITQIEGFKKVNGQLQCSRCGTSDRKKRQIAPCTCGKECYYCVNCLQMGKIKRCSILYTAKEQNRFASLKEPVLTWEGELSKQQKEASIAIVETIKMGGERLIWAVAGAGKTEMIFKGIELALQAKKRVCIASPRVDVCLELAPRLKNAFEQVSLAVLYGGSDESYCYTQLVIATTHQLLRFNQAFDVLIIDEIDAFPFDVDQALQYAAKKAKKKQGALIFLSATPNKKMQRAIQQKKLNATMLPARYHGYRLPEPKLIWCGDWQKKINQQKKISVFFDYLKKSLDKKRRALIFLPNIILMQKLARQLEHCFPDSVFTTVYAQDLERKEKIIGMRQEKYDFLLTTTILERGVTFKDIDVIVLGAEDRTFTESALVQIAGRAGRHKDFPNGAVLFFYYGKTRALKGSVHQIKKMNRLAMERGLVGRC
;
A
#
# COMPACT_ATOMS: atom_id res chain seq x y z
N MET A 1 0.32 13.88 -28.84
CA MET A 1 -0.65 14.76 -28.15
C MET A 1 -1.44 14.10 -27.02
N LEU A 2 -2.03 12.90 -27.20
CA LEU A 2 -2.77 12.23 -26.11
C LEU A 2 -1.93 12.01 -24.84
N GLU A 3 -0.60 11.89 -24.99
CA GLU A 3 0.30 11.61 -23.87
C GLU A 3 0.38 12.69 -22.79
N ILE A 4 0.00 13.94 -23.10
CA ILE A 4 -0.05 15.05 -22.14
C ILE A 4 -1.47 15.31 -21.61
N SER A 5 -2.46 14.58 -22.11
CA SER A 5 -3.86 14.72 -21.69
C SER A 5 -4.02 14.27 -20.23
N GLY A 6 -4.47 15.21 -19.39
CA GLY A 6 -4.57 15.04 -17.94
C GLY A 6 -3.21 15.00 -17.22
N ARG A 7 -2.10 15.36 -17.87
CA ARG A 7 -0.75 15.32 -17.29
C ARG A 7 -0.09 16.69 -17.24
N GLU A 8 0.83 16.88 -16.30
CA GLU A 8 1.69 18.04 -16.18
C GLU A 8 3.15 17.61 -16.24
N VAL A 9 3.77 17.81 -17.40
CA VAL A 9 5.12 17.30 -17.70
C VAL A 9 6.08 18.41 -18.10
N LEU A 10 7.36 18.22 -17.79
CA LEU A 10 8.44 19.09 -18.27
C LEU A 10 8.74 18.78 -19.75
N ILE A 11 9.34 19.72 -20.47
CA ILE A 11 9.71 19.53 -21.88
C ILE A 11 10.61 18.29 -22.10
N GLY A 12 11.54 18.04 -21.17
CA GLY A 12 12.42 16.86 -21.23
C GLY A 12 11.76 15.54 -20.83
N GLU A 13 10.50 15.56 -20.39
CA GLU A 13 9.71 14.35 -20.11
C GLU A 13 8.82 13.97 -21.30
N LEU A 14 8.88 14.70 -22.40
CA LEU A 14 8.11 14.43 -23.62
C LEU A 14 8.88 13.49 -24.53
N THR A 15 8.17 12.51 -25.07
CA THR A 15 8.66 11.53 -26.05
C THR A 15 8.63 12.09 -27.47
N ALA A 16 7.78 13.09 -27.73
CA ALA A 16 7.59 13.73 -29.02
C ALA A 16 7.57 15.27 -28.87
N PRO A 17 8.04 16.01 -29.90
CA PRO A 17 7.98 17.47 -29.88
C PRO A 17 6.54 17.98 -29.77
N LEU A 18 6.35 19.08 -29.05
CA LEU A 18 5.06 19.75 -28.96
C LEU A 18 4.80 20.49 -30.27
N GLU A 19 3.80 20.04 -31.03
CA GLU A 19 3.22 20.84 -32.09
C GLU A 19 2.54 22.08 -31.47
N LYS A 20 2.51 23.20 -32.21
CA LYS A 20 1.80 24.41 -31.78
C LYS A 20 0.29 24.17 -31.84
N ASP A 21 -0.24 23.49 -30.82
CA ASP A 21 -1.66 23.26 -30.62
C ASP A 21 -2.21 24.20 -29.53
N SER A 22 -3.32 24.87 -29.84
CA SER A 22 -4.03 25.79 -28.92
C SER A 22 -4.62 25.10 -27.68
N THR A 23 -4.68 23.77 -27.66
CA THR A 23 -5.16 22.98 -26.52
C THR A 23 -4.11 22.78 -25.42
N ILE A 24 -2.83 23.11 -25.70
CA ILE A 24 -1.74 22.97 -24.75
C ILE A 24 -1.66 24.21 -23.86
N THR A 25 -1.76 23.99 -22.55
CA THR A 25 -1.59 25.03 -21.54
C THR A 25 -0.19 24.95 -20.93
N GLN A 26 0.43 26.11 -20.74
CA GLN A 26 1.69 26.25 -20.03
C GLN A 26 1.44 26.70 -18.59
N ILE A 27 2.04 26.01 -17.63
CA ILE A 27 1.92 26.29 -16.20
C ILE A 27 3.31 26.56 -15.65
N GLU A 28 3.49 27.69 -14.97
CA GLU A 28 4.73 27.98 -14.27
C GLU A 28 5.02 26.94 -13.18
N GLY A 29 6.28 26.56 -13.00
CA GLY A 29 6.70 25.56 -12.01
C GLY A 29 6.33 25.95 -10.58
N PHE A 30 6.19 27.25 -10.30
CA PHE A 30 5.72 27.80 -9.04
C PHE A 30 4.70 28.90 -9.28
N LYS A 31 3.61 28.89 -8.51
CA LYS A 31 2.52 29.89 -8.59
C LYS A 31 2.21 30.48 -7.22
N LYS A 32 1.74 31.72 -7.16
CA LYS A 32 1.25 32.32 -5.90
C LYS A 32 -0.17 31.86 -5.61
N VAL A 33 -0.39 31.25 -4.45
CA VAL A 33 -1.71 30.84 -3.93
C VAL A 33 -1.84 31.39 -2.51
N ASN A 34 -2.85 32.22 -2.26
CA ASN A 34 -3.07 32.89 -0.97
C ASN A 34 -1.82 33.61 -0.43
N GLY A 35 -1.11 34.34 -1.31
CA GLY A 35 0.12 35.07 -0.97
C GLY A 35 1.37 34.20 -0.79
N GLN A 36 1.23 32.87 -0.72
CA GLN A 36 2.35 31.94 -0.62
C GLN A 36 2.71 31.36 -1.98
N LEU A 37 4.00 31.27 -2.25
CA LEU A 37 4.48 30.65 -3.48
C LEU A 37 4.46 29.12 -3.33
N GLN A 38 3.77 28.43 -4.22
CA GLN A 38 3.49 27.00 -4.18
C GLN A 38 4.07 26.30 -5.41
N CYS A 39 4.70 25.13 -5.25
CA CYS A 39 5.10 24.32 -6.40
C CYS A 39 3.87 23.77 -7.14
N SER A 40 3.77 24.01 -8.44
CA SER A 40 2.62 23.59 -9.25
C SER A 40 2.48 22.06 -9.35
N ARG A 41 3.60 21.32 -9.29
CA ARG A 41 3.60 19.85 -9.32
C ARG A 41 3.10 19.23 -8.01
N CYS A 42 3.80 19.46 -6.91
CA CYS A 42 3.55 18.76 -5.64
C CYS A 42 2.73 19.55 -4.61
N GLY A 43 2.42 20.82 -4.88
CA GLY A 43 1.60 21.64 -3.99
C GLY A 43 2.30 22.12 -2.72
N THR A 44 3.61 21.86 -2.53
CA THR A 44 4.32 22.36 -1.35
C THR A 44 4.50 23.87 -1.40
N SER A 45 4.16 24.54 -0.31
CA SER A 45 4.44 25.96 -0.07
C SER A 45 5.59 26.17 0.92
N ASP A 46 6.18 25.09 1.47
CA ASP A 46 7.27 25.19 2.44
C ASP A 46 8.52 25.81 1.81
N ARG A 47 9.04 26.89 2.40
CA ARG A 47 10.27 27.55 1.97
C ARG A 47 11.51 26.68 2.20
N LYS A 48 11.52 25.82 3.24
CA LYS A 48 12.64 24.90 3.53
C LYS A 48 12.80 23.81 2.48
N LYS A 49 11.74 23.51 1.72
CA LYS A 49 11.77 22.57 0.60
C LYS A 49 12.19 23.21 -0.72
N ARG A 50 12.70 24.45 -0.68
CA ARG A 50 13.21 25.17 -1.85
C ARG A 50 14.71 25.36 -1.70
N GLN A 51 15.46 24.77 -2.61
CA GLN A 51 16.91 24.89 -2.63
C GLN A 51 17.32 25.86 -3.73
N ILE A 52 18.14 26.85 -3.39
CA ILE A 52 18.74 27.79 -4.36
C ILE A 52 19.84 27.05 -5.13
N ALA A 53 19.87 27.23 -6.44
CA ALA A 53 20.92 26.70 -7.31
C ALA A 53 21.09 27.57 -8.56
N PRO A 54 22.31 27.67 -9.11
CA PRO A 54 22.55 28.34 -10.38
C PRO A 54 21.67 27.77 -11.49
N CYS A 55 21.12 28.64 -12.33
CA CYS A 55 20.35 28.25 -13.51
C CYS A 55 20.66 29.18 -14.67
N THR A 56 20.39 28.72 -15.88
CA THR A 56 20.52 29.52 -17.11
C THR A 56 19.60 30.75 -17.14
N CYS A 57 18.56 30.79 -16.29
CA CYS A 57 17.68 31.95 -16.14
C CYS A 57 18.19 33.01 -15.14
N GLY A 58 19.36 32.79 -14.51
CA GLY A 58 19.96 33.72 -13.54
C GLY A 58 20.58 33.05 -12.31
N LYS A 59 21.33 33.85 -11.53
CA LYS A 59 22.10 33.40 -10.34
C LYS A 59 21.23 33.01 -9.13
N GLU A 60 20.00 33.52 -9.04
CA GLU A 60 19.07 33.28 -7.91
C GLU A 60 17.84 32.43 -8.30
N CYS A 61 18.07 31.32 -8.99
CA CYS A 61 17.02 30.34 -9.23
C CYS A 61 16.92 29.37 -8.05
N TYR A 62 15.75 28.75 -7.88
CA TYR A 62 15.53 27.71 -6.89
C TYR A 62 14.69 26.58 -7.47
N TYR A 63 14.69 25.43 -6.80
CA TYR A 63 13.90 24.27 -7.20
C TYR A 63 13.25 23.58 -6.01
N CYS A 64 12.19 22.82 -6.30
CA CYS A 64 11.46 22.05 -5.31
C CYS A 64 12.19 20.73 -5.00
N VAL A 65 12.61 20.55 -3.75
CA VAL A 65 13.27 19.31 -3.30
C VAL A 65 12.33 18.11 -3.34
N ASN A 66 11.04 18.29 -3.05
CA ASN A 66 10.04 17.20 -3.10
C ASN A 66 9.85 16.63 -4.51
N CYS A 67 10.15 17.39 -5.56
CA CYS A 67 9.98 16.96 -6.95
C CYS A 67 11.29 16.41 -7.57
N LEU A 68 12.40 16.36 -6.82
CA LEU A 68 13.72 16.08 -7.37
C LEU A 68 13.79 14.77 -8.15
N GLN A 69 13.24 13.68 -7.60
CA GLN A 69 13.20 12.35 -8.24
C GLN A 69 12.17 12.26 -9.38
N MET A 70 11.27 13.22 -9.50
CA MET A 70 10.18 13.22 -10.48
C MET A 70 10.40 14.23 -11.59
N GLY A 71 11.61 14.77 -11.78
CA GLY A 71 11.90 15.90 -12.65
C GLY A 71 11.97 17.20 -11.86
N LYS A 72 13.17 17.79 -11.80
CA LYS A 72 13.50 18.99 -11.02
C LYS A 72 12.64 20.19 -11.45
N ILE A 73 11.63 20.52 -10.66
CA ILE A 73 10.80 21.73 -10.87
C ILE A 73 11.55 22.94 -10.34
N LYS A 74 12.06 23.76 -11.26
CA LYS A 74 12.72 25.03 -10.99
C LYS A 74 11.68 26.16 -11.00
N ARG A 75 12.06 27.32 -10.46
CA ARG A 75 11.28 28.57 -10.58
C ARG A 75 10.91 28.86 -12.05
N CYS A 76 11.89 28.72 -12.94
CA CYS A 76 11.73 28.99 -14.38
C CYS A 76 11.23 27.77 -15.17
N SER A 77 10.85 26.67 -14.52
CA SER A 77 10.30 25.52 -15.23
C SER A 77 8.91 25.85 -15.77
N ILE A 78 8.62 25.39 -16.98
CA ILE A 78 7.27 25.37 -17.54
C ILE A 78 6.80 23.92 -17.60
N LEU A 79 5.61 23.68 -17.07
CA LEU A 79 4.88 22.43 -17.18
C LEU A 79 3.87 22.55 -18.32
N TYR A 80 3.87 21.57 -19.20
CA TYR A 80 2.93 21.48 -20.31
C TYR A 80 1.81 20.51 -19.94
N THR A 81 0.57 20.92 -20.22
CA THR A 81 -0.61 20.12 -19.94
C THR A 81 -1.68 20.29 -21.02
N ALA A 82 -2.48 19.24 -21.22
CA ALA A 82 -3.71 19.33 -22.00
C ALA A 82 -4.87 18.77 -21.16
N LYS A 83 -6.07 19.31 -21.34
CA LYS A 83 -7.27 18.82 -20.63
C LYS A 83 -7.53 17.35 -21.00
N GLU A 84 -7.87 16.53 -20.00
CA GLU A 84 -8.34 15.16 -20.21
C GLU A 84 -9.70 15.15 -20.91
N GLN A 85 -9.78 14.49 -22.06
CA GLN A 85 -10.98 14.43 -22.90
C GLN A 85 -11.64 13.05 -22.95
N ASN A 86 -11.05 12.03 -22.32
CA ASN A 86 -11.56 10.65 -22.34
C ASN A 86 -11.73 10.10 -23.76
N ARG A 87 -10.71 10.29 -24.61
CA ARG A 87 -10.70 9.82 -26.00
C ARG A 87 -10.37 8.32 -26.07
N PHE A 88 -11.26 7.49 -25.52
CA PHE A 88 -11.15 6.03 -25.53
C PHE A 88 -12.15 5.41 -26.50
N ALA A 89 -11.69 4.38 -27.22
CA ALA A 89 -12.56 3.56 -28.05
C ALA A 89 -13.57 2.81 -27.17
N SER A 90 -14.70 2.42 -27.76
CA SER A 90 -15.61 1.50 -27.09
C SER A 90 -14.95 0.13 -26.95
N LEU A 91 -15.05 -0.48 -25.77
CA LEU A 91 -14.54 -1.82 -25.49
C LEU A 91 -15.53 -2.87 -26.01
N LYS A 92 -15.05 -4.06 -26.37
CA LYS A 92 -15.96 -5.18 -26.69
C LYS A 92 -16.43 -5.84 -25.40
N GLU A 93 -17.63 -6.39 -25.43
CA GLU A 93 -18.19 -7.14 -24.30
C GLU A 93 -17.76 -8.61 -24.35
N PRO A 94 -17.58 -9.28 -23.20
CA PRO A 94 -17.63 -8.71 -21.85
C PRO A 94 -16.37 -7.90 -21.51
N VAL A 95 -16.54 -6.71 -20.92
CA VAL A 95 -15.40 -5.89 -20.46
C VAL A 95 -14.67 -6.53 -19.28
N LEU A 96 -15.41 -7.13 -18.34
CA LEU A 96 -14.88 -7.88 -17.21
C LEU A 96 -14.83 -9.38 -17.56
N THR A 97 -13.63 -9.94 -17.60
CA THR A 97 -13.38 -11.38 -17.92
C THR A 97 -13.19 -12.24 -16.67
N TRP A 98 -13.26 -11.65 -15.48
CA TRP A 98 -13.13 -12.40 -14.22
C TRP A 98 -14.41 -13.16 -13.87
N GLU A 99 -14.30 -14.49 -13.75
CA GLU A 99 -15.43 -15.41 -13.49
C GLU A 99 -15.60 -15.81 -12.02
N GLY A 100 -14.83 -15.22 -11.10
CA GLY A 100 -14.93 -15.59 -9.69
C GLY A 100 -16.21 -15.09 -9.01
N GLU A 101 -16.46 -15.58 -7.79
CA GLU A 101 -17.59 -15.17 -6.97
C GLU A 101 -17.15 -14.29 -5.78
N LEU A 102 -17.83 -13.16 -5.57
CA LEU A 102 -17.60 -12.31 -4.41
C LEU A 102 -18.36 -12.85 -3.19
N SER A 103 -17.70 -12.89 -2.03
CA SER A 103 -18.39 -13.13 -0.76
C SER A 103 -19.46 -12.05 -0.48
N LYS A 104 -20.43 -12.35 0.39
CA LYS A 104 -21.53 -11.44 0.76
C LYS A 104 -21.04 -10.01 1.08
N GLN A 105 -20.06 -9.88 1.97
CA GLN A 105 -19.49 -8.58 2.34
C GLN A 105 -18.70 -7.90 1.20
N GLN A 106 -18.05 -8.67 0.32
CA GLN A 106 -17.36 -8.13 -0.85
C GLN A 106 -18.36 -7.60 -1.89
N LYS A 107 -19.50 -8.30 -2.07
CA LYS A 107 -20.59 -7.85 -2.94
C LYS A 107 -21.20 -6.54 -2.46
N GLU A 108 -21.47 -6.41 -1.16
CA GLU A 108 -21.91 -5.15 -0.55
C GLU A 108 -20.91 -4.01 -0.77
N ALA A 109 -19.61 -4.29 -0.59
CA ALA A 109 -18.55 -3.31 -0.86
C ALA A 109 -18.47 -2.91 -2.34
N SER A 110 -18.62 -3.88 -3.24
CA SER A 110 -18.62 -3.66 -4.68
C SER A 110 -19.80 -2.78 -5.12
N ILE A 111 -21.00 -3.03 -4.58
CA ILE A 111 -22.19 -2.18 -4.81
C ILE A 111 -21.93 -0.76 -4.32
N ALA A 112 -21.39 -0.60 -3.11
CA ALA A 112 -21.09 0.71 -2.53
C ALA A 112 -20.01 1.48 -3.32
N ILE A 113 -19.04 0.76 -3.92
CA ILE A 113 -18.03 1.31 -4.82
C ILE A 113 -18.69 1.81 -6.11
N VAL A 114 -19.53 0.98 -6.73
CA VAL A 114 -20.30 1.31 -7.94
C VAL A 114 -21.14 2.58 -7.73
N GLU A 115 -21.86 2.67 -6.61
CA GLU A 115 -22.63 3.87 -6.24
C GLU A 115 -21.75 5.12 -6.15
N THR A 116 -20.59 5.00 -5.49
CA THR A 116 -19.64 6.12 -5.35
C THR A 116 -19.08 6.56 -6.70
N ILE A 117 -18.85 5.62 -7.63
CA ILE A 117 -18.39 5.93 -8.99
C ILE A 117 -19.46 6.61 -9.83
N LYS A 118 -20.73 6.26 -9.63
CA LYS A 118 -21.87 6.92 -10.29
C LYS A 118 -22.08 8.35 -9.81
N MET A 119 -22.07 8.55 -8.49
CA MET A 119 -22.33 9.86 -7.88
C MET A 119 -21.09 10.77 -7.83
N GLY A 120 -19.89 10.20 -7.92
CA GLY A 120 -18.65 10.86 -7.54
C GLY A 120 -18.50 10.95 -6.01
N GLY A 121 -17.38 11.53 -5.56
CA GLY A 121 -17.10 11.75 -4.13
C GLY A 121 -16.05 10.81 -3.55
N GLU A 122 -15.96 10.73 -2.22
CA GLU A 122 -14.92 9.99 -1.51
C GLU A 122 -15.51 8.84 -0.67
N ARG A 123 -14.87 7.66 -0.72
CA ARG A 123 -15.21 6.50 0.12
C ARG A 123 -13.96 5.79 0.64
N LEU A 124 -13.99 5.34 1.89
CA LEU A 124 -13.03 4.38 2.44
C LEU A 124 -13.63 2.97 2.44
N ILE A 125 -12.89 2.02 1.91
CA ILE A 125 -13.12 0.60 2.16
C ILE A 125 -12.17 0.14 3.25
N TRP A 126 -12.74 -0.08 4.44
CA TRP A 126 -12.00 -0.57 5.60
C TRP A 126 -12.08 -2.09 5.64
N ALA A 127 -11.10 -2.74 5.02
CA ALA A 127 -11.08 -4.17 4.81
C ALA A 127 -9.92 -4.84 5.54
N VAL A 128 -10.21 -5.85 6.36
CA VAL A 128 -9.17 -6.58 7.08
C VAL A 128 -8.21 -7.31 6.12
N ALA A 129 -7.01 -7.62 6.60
CA ALA A 129 -6.05 -8.40 5.82
C ALA A 129 -6.64 -9.76 5.42
N GLY A 130 -6.65 -10.05 4.12
CA GLY A 130 -7.27 -11.26 3.57
C GLY A 130 -8.78 -11.13 3.30
N ALA A 131 -9.34 -9.92 3.23
CA ALA A 131 -10.74 -9.70 2.85
C ALA A 131 -10.99 -9.77 1.32
N GLY A 132 -9.95 -9.87 0.49
CA GLY A 132 -10.07 -9.85 -0.98
C GLY A 132 -10.42 -8.46 -1.51
N LYS A 133 -9.52 -7.49 -1.32
CA LYS A 133 -9.75 -6.08 -1.67
C LYS A 133 -9.74 -5.83 -3.19
N THR A 134 -9.06 -6.67 -3.96
CA THR A 134 -8.84 -6.42 -5.39
C THR A 134 -10.08 -6.82 -6.20
N GLU A 135 -10.70 -7.94 -5.87
CA GLU A 135 -11.83 -8.47 -6.63
C GLU A 135 -13.08 -7.60 -6.46
N MET A 136 -13.28 -7.00 -5.28
CA MET A 136 -14.43 -6.14 -5.01
C MET A 136 -14.43 -4.82 -5.82
N ILE A 137 -13.27 -4.35 -6.31
CA ILE A 137 -13.20 -3.11 -7.11
C ILE A 137 -13.52 -3.35 -8.60
N PHE A 138 -13.50 -4.60 -9.08
CA PHE A 138 -13.63 -4.91 -10.50
C PHE A 138 -14.94 -4.41 -11.12
N LYS A 139 -16.08 -4.62 -10.46
CA LYS A 139 -17.38 -4.14 -10.99
C LYS A 139 -17.45 -2.61 -11.11
N GLY A 140 -16.77 -1.90 -10.20
CA GLY A 140 -16.63 -0.45 -10.26
C GLY A 140 -15.75 0.01 -11.43
N ILE A 141 -14.64 -0.70 -11.66
CA ILE A 141 -13.75 -0.46 -12.80
C ILE A 141 -14.50 -0.72 -14.11
N GLU A 142 -15.17 -1.86 -14.25
CA GLU A 142 -15.96 -2.22 -15.44
C GLU A 142 -16.97 -1.12 -15.80
N LEU A 143 -17.78 -0.66 -14.84
CA LEU A 143 -18.72 0.44 -15.05
C LEU A 143 -18.05 1.70 -15.58
N ALA A 144 -16.91 2.07 -15.00
CA ALA A 144 -16.17 3.24 -15.43
C ALA A 144 -15.62 3.06 -16.85
N LEU A 145 -15.06 1.88 -17.15
CA LEU A 145 -14.50 1.57 -18.44
C LEU A 145 -15.56 1.61 -19.56
N GLN A 146 -16.73 1.00 -19.34
CA GLN A 146 -17.89 1.06 -20.25
C GLN A 146 -18.35 2.50 -20.50
N ALA A 147 -18.30 3.36 -19.48
CA ALA A 147 -18.63 4.78 -19.59
C ALA A 147 -17.50 5.64 -20.21
N LYS A 148 -16.48 5.03 -20.82
CA LYS A 148 -15.28 5.70 -21.35
C LYS A 148 -14.55 6.56 -20.32
N LYS A 149 -14.74 6.28 -19.02
CA LYS A 149 -14.06 6.97 -17.93
C LYS A 149 -12.64 6.43 -17.78
N ARG A 150 -11.74 7.29 -17.30
CA ARG A 150 -10.35 6.93 -17.03
C ARG A 150 -10.17 6.53 -15.57
N VAL A 151 -9.50 5.39 -15.36
CA VAL A 151 -9.36 4.76 -14.05
C VAL A 151 -7.89 4.64 -13.67
N CYS A 152 -7.56 5.00 -12.43
CA CYS A 152 -6.24 4.75 -11.85
C CYS A 152 -6.35 3.97 -10.54
N ILE A 153 -5.51 2.94 -10.39
CA ILE A 153 -5.23 2.27 -9.13
C ILE A 153 -3.82 2.66 -8.70
N ALA A 154 -3.70 3.37 -7.58
CA ALA A 154 -2.43 3.81 -7.03
C ALA A 154 -2.07 3.05 -5.74
N SER A 155 -0.79 2.75 -5.55
CA SER A 155 -0.26 2.22 -4.29
C SER A 155 1.05 2.90 -3.89
N PRO A 156 1.37 3.10 -2.60
CA PRO A 156 2.66 3.65 -2.20
C PRO A 156 3.85 2.75 -2.57
N ARG A 157 3.61 1.45 -2.80
CA ARG A 157 4.66 0.43 -3.01
C ARG A 157 4.69 -0.09 -4.44
N VAL A 158 5.90 -0.28 -4.96
CA VAL A 158 6.14 -0.86 -6.29
C VAL A 158 5.68 -2.33 -6.33
N ASP A 159 6.04 -3.13 -5.32
CA ASP A 159 5.70 -4.55 -5.28
C ASP A 159 4.18 -4.82 -5.37
N VAL A 160 3.37 -3.94 -4.77
CA VAL A 160 1.90 -4.02 -4.84
C VAL A 160 1.40 -3.68 -6.24
N CYS A 161 1.98 -2.67 -6.90
CA CYS A 161 1.65 -2.35 -8.28
C CYS A 161 1.95 -3.53 -9.21
N LEU A 162 3.11 -4.16 -9.03
CA LEU A 162 3.54 -5.34 -9.80
C LEU A 162 2.71 -6.59 -9.50
N GLU A 163 2.19 -6.75 -8.27
CA GLU A 163 1.25 -7.82 -7.91
C GLU A 163 -0.15 -7.59 -8.55
N LEU A 164 -0.61 -6.34 -8.58
CA LEU A 164 -1.93 -5.98 -9.11
C LEU A 164 -1.98 -6.01 -10.64
N ALA A 165 -0.88 -5.69 -11.32
CA ALA A 165 -0.80 -5.63 -12.79
C ALA A 165 -1.27 -6.91 -13.50
N PRO A 166 -0.73 -8.11 -13.21
CA PRO A 166 -1.18 -9.34 -13.85
C PRO A 166 -2.64 -9.68 -13.48
N ARG A 167 -3.08 -9.38 -12.25
CA ARG A 167 -4.47 -9.62 -11.85
C ARG A 167 -5.47 -8.76 -12.62
N LEU A 168 -5.16 -7.48 -12.79
CA LEU A 168 -6.00 -6.56 -13.56
C LEU A 168 -5.93 -6.87 -15.06
N LYS A 169 -4.77 -7.27 -15.58
CA LYS A 169 -4.64 -7.71 -16.97
C LYS A 169 -5.51 -8.94 -17.26
N ASN A 170 -5.55 -9.91 -16.34
CA ASN A 170 -6.40 -11.09 -16.49
C ASN A 170 -7.89 -10.78 -16.30
N ALA A 171 -8.25 -9.81 -15.46
CA ALA A 171 -9.65 -9.42 -15.24
C ALA A 171 -10.20 -8.50 -16.34
N PHE A 172 -9.33 -7.84 -17.11
CA PHE A 172 -9.68 -6.88 -18.14
C PHE A 172 -8.80 -7.09 -19.39
N GLU A 173 -8.84 -8.30 -19.96
CA GLU A 173 -7.89 -8.75 -21.01
C GLU A 173 -7.86 -7.85 -22.25
N GLN A 174 -8.99 -7.24 -22.58
CA GLN A 174 -9.15 -6.39 -23.76
C GLN A 174 -8.81 -4.91 -23.51
N VAL A 175 -8.44 -4.55 -22.28
CA VAL A 175 -8.23 -3.16 -21.86
C VAL A 175 -6.74 -2.88 -21.77
N SER A 176 -6.30 -1.81 -22.43
CA SER A 176 -4.90 -1.38 -22.33
C SER A 176 -4.59 -0.92 -20.89
N LEU A 177 -3.51 -1.48 -20.35
CA LEU A 177 -3.04 -1.23 -18.98
C LEU A 177 -1.66 -0.58 -19.03
N ALA A 178 -1.50 0.57 -18.38
CA ALA A 178 -0.19 1.18 -18.14
C ALA A 178 0.23 0.96 -16.68
N VAL A 179 1.48 0.58 -16.44
CA VAL A 179 2.03 0.36 -15.09
C VAL A 179 3.18 1.33 -14.82
N LEU A 180 2.97 2.30 -13.93
CA LEU A 180 3.88 3.43 -13.72
C LEU A 180 4.55 3.37 -12.34
N TYR A 181 5.87 3.21 -12.28
CA TYR A 181 6.61 3.24 -11.02
C TYR A 181 8.02 3.82 -11.20
N GLY A 182 8.72 4.09 -10.11
CA GLY A 182 10.10 4.60 -10.18
C GLY A 182 11.05 3.51 -10.65
N GLY A 183 11.80 3.77 -11.73
CA GLY A 183 12.71 2.79 -12.33
C GLY A 183 12.07 1.88 -13.38
N SER A 184 10.89 2.20 -13.91
CA SER A 184 10.35 1.56 -15.12
C SER A 184 10.99 2.15 -16.37
N ASP A 185 11.52 1.31 -17.25
CA ASP A 185 12.05 1.72 -18.57
C ASP A 185 10.93 1.98 -19.60
N GLU A 186 9.69 1.58 -19.28
CA GLU A 186 8.55 1.79 -20.15
C GLU A 186 8.20 3.28 -20.29
N SER A 187 8.15 3.74 -21.55
CA SER A 187 7.60 5.06 -21.88
C SER A 187 6.11 5.10 -21.55
N TYR A 188 5.66 6.25 -21.07
CA TYR A 188 4.25 6.41 -20.71
C TYR A 188 3.36 6.29 -21.95
N CYS A 189 2.33 5.45 -21.86
CA CYS A 189 1.27 5.34 -22.85
C CYS A 189 -0.05 5.90 -22.30
N TYR A 190 -0.81 6.59 -23.16
CA TYR A 190 -2.15 7.05 -22.82
C TYR A 190 -3.14 5.87 -22.85
N THR A 191 -3.50 5.37 -21.67
CA THR A 191 -4.44 4.25 -21.50
C THR A 191 -5.62 4.61 -20.60
N GLN A 192 -6.70 3.84 -20.76
CA GLN A 192 -7.92 4.00 -19.97
C GLN A 192 -7.75 3.48 -18.54
N LEU A 193 -6.97 2.41 -18.37
CA LEU A 193 -6.64 1.79 -17.09
C LEU A 193 -5.16 2.01 -16.76
N VAL A 194 -4.88 2.56 -15.58
CA VAL A 194 -3.53 2.88 -15.12
C VAL A 194 -3.31 2.29 -13.72
N ILE A 195 -2.20 1.57 -13.53
CA ILE A 195 -1.65 1.25 -12.21
C ILE A 195 -0.44 2.15 -11.99
N ALA A 196 -0.32 2.74 -10.81
CA ALA A 196 0.74 3.70 -10.56
C ALA A 196 1.23 3.66 -9.11
N THR A 197 2.49 4.02 -8.86
CA THR A 197 2.86 4.41 -7.50
C THR A 197 2.22 5.75 -7.15
N THR A 198 1.93 6.01 -5.87
CA THR A 198 1.35 7.31 -5.44
C THR A 198 2.21 8.51 -5.84
N HIS A 199 3.52 8.33 -5.97
CA HIS A 199 4.42 9.37 -6.46
C HIS A 199 4.13 9.75 -7.92
N GLN A 200 3.79 8.78 -8.78
CA GLN A 200 3.47 9.05 -10.19
C GLN A 200 2.22 9.92 -10.36
N LEU A 201 1.32 9.95 -9.37
CA LEU A 201 0.16 10.86 -9.35
C LEU A 201 0.56 12.35 -9.42
N LEU A 202 1.78 12.71 -9.01
CA LEU A 202 2.31 14.08 -9.10
C LEU A 202 2.33 14.62 -10.55
N ARG A 203 2.41 13.71 -11.53
CA ARG A 203 2.41 14.05 -12.97
C ARG A 203 1.01 14.21 -13.55
N PHE A 204 -0.05 13.95 -12.79
CA PHE A 204 -1.43 14.01 -13.28
C PHE A 204 -2.19 15.20 -12.69
N ASN A 205 -3.08 15.77 -13.50
CA ASN A 205 -3.98 16.86 -13.13
C ASN A 205 -5.35 16.61 -13.80
N GLN A 206 -6.36 16.32 -12.98
CA GLN A 206 -7.72 16.01 -13.42
C GLN A 206 -7.77 14.96 -14.56
N ALA A 207 -6.93 13.93 -14.47
CA ALA A 207 -6.87 12.84 -15.43
C ALA A 207 -7.93 11.77 -15.15
N PHE A 208 -8.14 11.44 -13.87
CA PHE A 208 -8.87 10.24 -13.51
C PHE A 208 -10.29 10.56 -13.07
N ASP A 209 -11.27 9.92 -13.71
CA ASP A 209 -12.66 9.92 -13.27
C ASP A 209 -12.83 9.02 -12.04
N VAL A 210 -12.02 7.97 -11.93
CA VAL A 210 -11.98 7.08 -10.76
C VAL A 210 -10.53 6.90 -10.34
N LEU A 211 -10.23 7.29 -9.10
CA LEU A 211 -8.93 7.06 -8.47
C LEU A 211 -9.13 6.16 -7.26
N ILE A 212 -8.50 4.98 -7.29
CA ILE A 212 -8.48 4.01 -6.19
C ILE A 212 -7.08 4.05 -5.60
N ILE A 213 -6.93 4.23 -4.29
CA ILE A 213 -5.63 4.20 -3.62
C ILE A 213 -5.62 3.05 -2.63
N ASP A 214 -4.80 2.04 -2.91
CA ASP A 214 -4.58 0.90 -2.02
C ASP A 214 -3.43 1.15 -1.05
N GLU A 215 -3.50 0.51 0.11
CA GLU A 215 -2.54 0.61 1.21
C GLU A 215 -2.25 2.07 1.61
N ILE A 216 -3.28 2.89 1.77
CA ILE A 216 -3.11 4.28 2.25
C ILE A 216 -2.45 4.37 3.63
N ASP A 217 -2.49 3.27 4.39
CA ASP A 217 -1.81 3.08 5.68
C ASP A 217 -0.32 2.75 5.55
N ALA A 218 0.20 2.59 4.33
CA ALA A 218 1.62 2.41 4.08
C ALA A 218 2.33 3.75 3.95
N PHE A 219 3.52 3.83 4.57
CA PHE A 219 4.45 4.92 4.33
C PHE A 219 4.85 4.95 2.83
N PRO A 220 5.02 6.14 2.22
CA PRO A 220 4.92 7.49 2.79
C PRO A 220 3.53 8.15 2.72
N PHE A 221 2.52 7.52 2.12
CA PHE A 221 1.25 8.20 1.79
C PHE A 221 0.48 8.75 3.01
N ASP A 222 0.45 8.02 4.12
CA ASP A 222 -0.27 8.45 5.34
C ASP A 222 0.29 9.78 5.92
N VAL A 223 1.59 10.02 5.75
CA VAL A 223 2.30 11.16 6.35
C VAL A 223 2.63 12.26 5.36
N ASP A 224 2.72 11.94 4.06
CA ASP A 224 3.16 12.88 3.03
C ASP A 224 1.98 13.68 2.45
N GLN A 225 1.90 14.95 2.84
CA GLN A 225 0.90 15.89 2.34
C GLN A 225 0.98 16.12 0.82
N ALA A 226 2.18 16.02 0.22
CA ALA A 226 2.34 16.19 -1.22
C ALA A 226 1.70 15.02 -1.98
N LEU A 227 1.75 13.79 -1.45
CA LEU A 227 1.08 12.63 -2.06
C LEU A 227 -0.44 12.71 -1.90
N GLN A 228 -0.93 13.16 -0.74
CA GLN A 228 -2.36 13.42 -0.53
C GLN A 228 -2.88 14.53 -1.46
N TYR A 229 -2.07 15.58 -1.67
CA TYR A 229 -2.36 16.62 -2.66
C TYR A 229 -2.37 16.05 -4.09
N ALA A 230 -1.38 15.25 -4.45
CA ALA A 230 -1.27 14.62 -5.77
C ALA A 230 -2.49 13.77 -6.10
N ALA A 231 -2.98 12.98 -5.15
CA ALA A 231 -4.22 12.20 -5.29
C ALA A 231 -5.43 13.09 -5.62
N LYS A 232 -5.62 14.17 -4.86
CA LYS A 232 -6.73 15.11 -5.09
C LYS A 232 -6.61 15.85 -6.42
N LYS A 233 -5.39 16.23 -6.79
CA LYS A 233 -5.08 16.92 -8.04
C LYS A 233 -5.27 16.01 -9.26
N ALA A 234 -4.83 14.76 -9.19
CA ALA A 234 -4.92 13.80 -10.29
C ALA A 234 -6.37 13.39 -10.60
N LYS A 235 -7.25 13.41 -9.59
CA LYS A 235 -8.68 13.15 -9.73
C LYS A 235 -9.40 14.33 -10.39
N LYS A 236 -10.34 14.05 -11.30
CA LYS A 236 -11.28 15.04 -11.83
C LYS A 236 -12.19 15.58 -10.73
N LYS A 237 -12.69 16.82 -10.89
CA LYS A 237 -13.55 17.47 -9.89
C LYS A 237 -14.77 16.60 -9.50
N GLN A 238 -15.48 16.07 -10.48
CA GLN A 238 -16.65 15.20 -10.31
C GLN A 238 -16.30 13.70 -10.21
N GLY A 239 -15.01 13.36 -10.19
CA GLY A 239 -14.55 11.97 -10.11
C GLY A 239 -14.69 11.36 -8.71
N ALA A 240 -14.59 10.03 -8.65
CA ALA A 240 -14.60 9.24 -7.42
C ALA A 240 -13.18 9.01 -6.88
N LEU A 241 -13.04 9.07 -5.55
CA LEU A 241 -11.83 8.71 -4.82
C LEU A 241 -12.14 7.60 -3.82
N ILE A 242 -11.57 6.42 -4.04
CA ILE A 242 -11.80 5.25 -3.21
C ILE A 242 -10.49 4.89 -2.51
N PHE A 243 -10.48 4.92 -1.19
CA PHE A 243 -9.35 4.49 -0.39
C PHE A 243 -9.54 3.03 0.05
N LEU A 244 -8.51 2.20 -0.05
CA LEU A 244 -8.52 0.84 0.47
C LEU A 244 -7.49 0.74 1.61
N SER A 245 -7.92 0.31 2.79
CA SER A 245 -7.03 0.18 3.95
C SER A 245 -7.51 -0.87 4.94
N ALA A 246 -6.57 -1.55 5.60
CA ALA A 246 -6.89 -2.36 6.77
C ALA A 246 -6.86 -1.56 8.07
N THR A 247 -6.15 -0.43 8.10
CA THR A 247 -5.83 0.34 9.31
C THR A 247 -5.89 1.84 9.02
N PRO A 248 -7.07 2.41 8.75
CA PRO A 248 -7.21 3.83 8.48
C PRO A 248 -6.71 4.65 9.68
N ASN A 249 -6.07 5.79 9.41
CA ASN A 249 -5.55 6.64 10.47
C ASN A 249 -6.68 7.25 11.34
N LYS A 250 -6.31 7.80 12.51
CA LYS A 250 -7.28 8.37 13.47
C LYS A 250 -8.10 9.53 12.88
N LYS A 251 -7.55 10.29 11.93
CA LYS A 251 -8.26 11.40 11.27
C LYS A 251 -9.40 10.85 10.40
N MET A 252 -9.14 9.81 9.62
CA MET A 252 -10.16 9.12 8.82
C MET A 252 -11.19 8.43 9.71
N GLN A 253 -10.77 7.74 10.77
CA GLN A 253 -11.70 7.11 11.72
C GLN A 253 -12.66 8.13 12.35
N ARG A 254 -12.17 9.31 12.75
CA ARG A 254 -13.02 10.40 13.24
C ARG A 254 -13.95 10.94 12.16
N ALA A 255 -13.47 11.10 10.92
CA ALA A 255 -14.30 11.56 9.80
C ALA A 255 -15.46 10.59 9.51
N ILE A 256 -15.22 9.28 9.63
CA ILE A 256 -16.25 8.24 9.51
C ILE A 256 -17.28 8.36 10.63
N GLN A 257 -16.82 8.49 11.88
CA GLN A 257 -17.72 8.69 13.03
C GLN A 257 -18.58 9.95 12.89
N GLN A 258 -18.03 11.01 12.32
CA GLN A 258 -18.73 12.27 12.04
C GLN A 258 -19.56 12.25 10.75
N LYS A 259 -19.68 11.11 10.05
CA LYS A 259 -20.35 10.97 8.74
C LYS A 259 -19.82 11.91 7.65
N LYS A 260 -18.57 12.40 7.77
CA LYS A 260 -17.89 13.24 6.78
C LYS A 260 -17.19 12.43 5.69
N LEU A 261 -16.92 11.15 5.96
CA LEU A 261 -16.32 10.22 5.02
C LEU A 261 -17.17 8.95 4.98
N ASN A 262 -17.70 8.62 3.80
CA ASN A 262 -18.42 7.37 3.61
C ASN A 262 -17.46 6.20 3.77
N ALA A 263 -17.86 5.16 4.50
CA ALA A 263 -17.04 3.98 4.67
C ALA A 263 -17.84 2.69 4.58
N THR A 264 -17.25 1.68 3.95
CA THR A 264 -17.73 0.30 3.98
C THR A 264 -16.72 -0.55 4.73
N MET A 265 -17.16 -1.23 5.80
CA MET A 265 -16.31 -2.08 6.62
C MET A 265 -16.46 -3.56 6.20
N LEU A 266 -15.35 -4.24 5.96
CA LEU A 266 -15.25 -5.66 5.69
C LEU A 266 -14.44 -6.32 6.82
N PRO A 267 -15.12 -6.76 7.90
CA PRO A 267 -14.46 -7.22 9.12
C PRO A 267 -13.97 -8.67 9.05
N ALA A 268 -14.43 -9.46 8.07
CA ALA A 268 -14.09 -10.87 7.93
C ALA A 268 -13.14 -11.12 6.75
N ARG A 269 -12.41 -12.24 6.79
CA ARG A 269 -11.65 -12.72 5.61
C ARG A 269 -12.59 -13.29 4.55
N TYR A 270 -12.15 -13.38 3.30
CA TYR A 270 -12.98 -13.88 2.19
C TYR A 270 -13.49 -15.31 2.44
N HIS A 271 -12.71 -16.13 3.16
CA HIS A 271 -13.05 -17.50 3.54
C HIS A 271 -13.85 -17.63 4.84
N GLY A 272 -14.28 -16.52 5.47
CA GLY A 272 -15.19 -16.56 6.63
C GLY A 272 -14.56 -16.94 7.97
N TYR A 273 -13.23 -16.86 8.11
CA TYR A 273 -12.56 -17.04 9.42
C TYR A 273 -12.17 -15.69 10.04
N ARG A 274 -12.03 -15.71 11.37
CA ARG A 274 -11.59 -14.56 12.17
C ARG A 274 -10.13 -14.23 11.91
N LEU A 275 -9.76 -12.98 12.21
CA LEU A 275 -8.35 -12.63 12.32
C LEU A 275 -7.76 -13.29 13.58
N PRO A 276 -6.55 -13.86 13.49
CA PRO A 276 -5.89 -14.41 14.67
C PRO A 276 -5.57 -13.28 15.66
N GLU A 277 -6.05 -13.43 16.89
CA GLU A 277 -5.86 -12.43 17.94
C GLU A 277 -4.44 -12.52 18.52
N PRO A 278 -3.68 -11.40 18.57
CA PRO A 278 -2.33 -11.45 19.11
C PRO A 278 -2.29 -11.78 20.60
N LYS A 279 -1.46 -12.75 20.97
CA LYS A 279 -1.11 -13.00 22.38
C LYS A 279 0.08 -12.13 22.76
N LEU A 280 -0.09 -11.31 23.80
CA LEU A 280 0.96 -10.44 24.31
C LEU A 280 1.78 -11.23 25.35
N ILE A 281 3.09 -11.39 25.11
CA ILE A 281 3.99 -12.14 25.99
C ILE A 281 5.10 -11.22 26.47
N TRP A 282 5.23 -11.04 27.78
CA TRP A 282 6.35 -10.29 28.34
C TRP A 282 7.64 -11.12 28.28
N CYS A 283 8.72 -10.57 27.73
CA CYS A 283 10.01 -11.27 27.59
C CYS A 283 11.18 -10.62 28.35
N GLY A 284 10.90 -9.55 29.09
CA GLY A 284 11.93 -8.70 29.70
C GLY A 284 12.77 -7.96 28.65
N ASP A 285 13.92 -7.47 29.08
CA ASP A 285 14.88 -6.76 28.21
C ASP A 285 15.54 -7.71 27.20
N TRP A 286 14.83 -7.93 26.10
CA TRP A 286 15.24 -8.82 25.02
C TRP A 286 16.46 -8.28 24.26
N GLN A 287 16.62 -6.95 24.15
CA GLN A 287 17.75 -6.33 23.48
C GLN A 287 19.05 -6.63 24.23
N LYS A 288 19.04 -6.43 25.55
CA LYS A 288 20.19 -6.76 26.41
C LYS A 288 20.52 -8.24 26.34
N LYS A 289 19.51 -9.13 26.37
CA LYS A 289 19.72 -10.58 26.26
C LYS A 289 20.38 -10.98 24.93
N ILE A 290 19.88 -10.50 23.79
CA ILE A 290 20.49 -10.75 22.47
C ILE A 290 21.93 -10.25 22.42
N ASN A 291 22.18 -9.01 22.90
CA ASN A 291 23.52 -8.44 22.91
C ASN A 291 24.51 -9.21 23.78
N GLN A 292 24.03 -9.79 24.89
CA GLN A 292 24.82 -10.59 25.82
C GLN A 292 24.88 -12.08 25.44
N GLN A 293 24.41 -12.47 24.24
CA GLN A 293 24.34 -13.88 23.82
C GLN A 293 23.48 -14.76 24.78
N LYS A 294 22.60 -14.17 25.59
CA LYS A 294 21.72 -14.89 26.52
C LYS A 294 20.38 -15.26 25.88
N LYS A 295 19.82 -16.40 26.29
CA LYS A 295 18.52 -16.88 25.82
C LYS A 295 17.38 -16.02 26.36
N ILE A 296 16.41 -15.74 25.50
CA ILE A 296 15.11 -15.20 25.91
C ILE A 296 14.19 -16.41 26.15
N SER A 297 14.22 -17.00 27.36
CA SER A 297 13.66 -18.33 27.64
C SER A 297 12.27 -18.56 27.05
N VAL A 298 11.30 -17.67 27.33
CA VAL A 298 9.92 -17.80 26.85
C VAL A 298 9.81 -17.82 25.31
N PHE A 299 10.69 -17.11 24.60
CA PHE A 299 10.73 -17.09 23.14
C PHE A 299 11.35 -18.39 22.58
N PHE A 300 12.46 -18.84 23.15
CA PHE A 300 13.12 -20.09 22.73
C PHE A 300 12.24 -21.31 23.04
N ASP A 301 11.54 -21.32 24.18
CA ASP A 301 10.61 -22.39 24.55
C ASP A 301 9.43 -22.48 23.56
N TYR A 302 8.95 -21.33 23.07
CA TYR A 302 7.93 -21.31 22.02
C TYR A 302 8.46 -21.87 20.70
N LEU A 303 9.65 -21.42 20.26
CA LEU A 303 10.25 -21.90 19.02
C LEU A 303 10.48 -23.41 19.05
N LYS A 304 11.00 -23.94 20.16
CA LYS A 304 11.16 -25.39 20.34
C LYS A 304 9.83 -26.13 20.14
N LYS A 305 8.77 -25.68 20.83
CA LYS A 305 7.42 -26.27 20.68
C LYS A 305 6.85 -26.13 19.26
N SER A 306 7.20 -25.06 18.55
CA SER A 306 6.80 -24.84 17.15
C SER A 306 7.50 -25.86 16.24
N LEU A 307 8.81 -26.04 16.41
CA LEU A 307 9.61 -27.02 15.68
C LEU A 307 9.16 -28.45 15.94
N ASP A 308 8.91 -28.81 17.20
CA ASP A 308 8.39 -30.15 17.57
C ASP A 308 7.06 -30.47 16.87
N LYS A 309 6.25 -29.43 16.63
CA LYS A 309 4.96 -29.53 15.90
C LYS A 309 5.09 -29.35 14.40
N LYS A 310 6.31 -29.25 13.87
CA LYS A 310 6.62 -28.95 12.45
C LYS A 310 5.89 -27.71 11.92
N ARG A 311 5.68 -26.73 12.81
CA ARG A 311 5.05 -25.45 12.47
C ARG A 311 6.10 -24.44 12.04
N ARG A 312 5.79 -23.74 10.96
CA ARG A 312 6.65 -22.69 10.41
C ARG A 312 6.34 -21.32 11.00
N ALA A 313 7.35 -20.46 11.13
CA ALA A 313 7.18 -19.14 11.71
C ALA A 313 7.86 -18.00 10.93
N LEU A 314 7.19 -16.85 10.85
CA LEU A 314 7.83 -15.57 10.52
C LEU A 314 8.17 -14.82 11.80
N ILE A 315 9.42 -14.40 11.93
CA ILE A 315 9.92 -13.75 13.14
C ILE A 315 10.36 -12.33 12.79
N PHE A 316 9.57 -11.34 13.21
CA PHE A 316 9.82 -9.94 12.97
C PHE A 316 10.69 -9.32 14.07
N LEU A 317 11.75 -8.62 13.66
CA LEU A 317 12.61 -7.80 14.52
C LEU A 317 12.73 -6.36 13.99
N PRO A 318 12.87 -5.37 14.88
CA PRO A 318 12.90 -3.96 14.45
C PRO A 318 14.25 -3.55 13.85
N ASN A 319 15.32 -4.32 14.07
CA ASN A 319 16.69 -3.95 13.71
C ASN A 319 17.47 -5.11 13.08
N ILE A 320 18.16 -4.84 11.97
CA ILE A 320 18.93 -5.83 11.20
C ILE A 320 20.08 -6.42 12.02
N ILE A 321 20.80 -5.60 12.79
CA ILE A 321 21.95 -6.05 13.60
C ILE A 321 21.47 -6.99 14.71
N LEU A 322 20.38 -6.64 15.42
CA LEU A 322 19.81 -7.52 16.45
C LEU A 322 19.26 -8.82 15.85
N MET A 323 18.64 -8.75 14.67
CA MET A 323 18.17 -9.92 13.93
C MET A 323 19.31 -10.87 13.57
N GLN A 324 20.43 -10.36 13.05
CA GLN A 324 21.60 -11.18 12.73
C GLN A 324 22.24 -11.78 13.99
N LYS A 325 22.30 -11.04 15.10
CA LYS A 325 22.76 -11.60 16.39
C LYS A 325 21.85 -12.71 16.87
N LEU A 326 20.53 -12.52 16.81
CA LEU A 326 19.57 -13.56 17.18
C LEU A 326 19.67 -14.78 16.26
N ALA A 327 19.87 -14.60 14.96
CA ALA A 327 20.08 -15.69 14.00
C ALA A 327 21.25 -16.58 14.45
N ARG A 328 22.41 -16.01 14.78
CA ARG A 328 23.56 -16.78 15.30
C ARG A 328 23.25 -17.54 16.59
N GLN A 329 22.45 -16.94 17.48
CA GLN A 329 22.01 -17.65 18.70
C GLN A 329 21.09 -18.83 18.37
N LEU A 330 20.20 -18.67 17.39
CA LEU A 330 19.29 -19.72 16.95
C LEU A 330 20.03 -20.87 16.26
N GLU A 331 21.03 -20.58 15.42
CA GLU A 331 21.94 -21.59 14.82
C GLU A 331 22.56 -22.49 15.90
N HIS A 332 23.06 -21.89 16.99
CA HIS A 332 23.65 -22.66 18.08
C HIS A 332 22.63 -23.45 18.91
N CYS A 333 21.41 -22.92 19.08
CA CYS A 333 20.39 -23.55 19.93
C CYS A 333 19.53 -24.59 19.22
N PHE A 334 19.40 -24.48 17.90
CA PHE A 334 18.56 -25.33 17.05
C PHE A 334 19.36 -25.74 15.78
N PRO A 335 20.47 -26.48 15.93
CA PRO A 335 21.37 -26.80 14.82
C PRO A 335 20.71 -27.61 13.71
N ASP A 336 19.66 -28.38 14.02
CA ASP A 336 18.93 -29.20 13.06
C ASP A 336 17.83 -28.43 12.30
N SER A 337 17.58 -27.17 12.67
CA SER A 337 16.54 -26.36 12.04
C SER A 337 17.07 -25.60 10.82
N VAL A 338 16.24 -25.50 9.79
CA VAL A 338 16.60 -24.83 8.54
C VAL A 338 15.92 -23.47 8.50
N PHE A 339 16.69 -22.38 8.59
CA PHE A 339 16.11 -21.03 8.59
C PHE A 339 16.97 -20.02 7.84
N THR A 340 16.39 -18.84 7.58
CA THR A 340 17.10 -17.75 6.92
C THR A 340 16.64 -16.37 7.42
N THR A 341 17.35 -15.32 6.99
CA THR A 341 17.03 -13.92 7.31
C THR A 341 16.73 -13.13 6.04
N VAL A 342 15.75 -12.21 6.08
CA VAL A 342 15.41 -11.33 4.95
C VAL A 342 15.24 -9.88 5.41
N TYR A 343 15.94 -8.95 4.75
CA TYR A 343 15.87 -7.50 5.01
C TYR A 343 16.02 -6.67 3.73
N ALA A 344 15.88 -5.34 3.86
CA ALA A 344 15.73 -4.41 2.73
C ALA A 344 16.97 -4.27 1.81
N GLN A 345 18.16 -4.70 2.24
CA GLN A 345 19.40 -4.71 1.45
C GLN A 345 19.84 -6.12 1.05
N ASP A 346 19.03 -7.14 1.32
CA ASP A 346 19.33 -8.52 0.94
C ASP A 346 19.15 -8.70 -0.58
N LEU A 347 20.25 -9.09 -1.26
CA LEU A 347 20.30 -9.32 -2.71
C LEU A 347 19.53 -10.59 -3.10
N GLU A 348 19.54 -11.61 -2.24
CA GLU A 348 18.89 -12.91 -2.47
C GLU A 348 17.44 -12.94 -1.93
N ARG A 349 16.88 -11.78 -1.58
CA ARG A 349 15.56 -11.65 -0.96
C ARG A 349 14.49 -12.47 -1.67
N LYS A 350 14.44 -12.38 -3.01
CA LYS A 350 13.41 -13.06 -3.81
C LYS A 350 13.52 -14.57 -3.66
N GLU A 351 14.72 -15.11 -3.75
CA GLU A 351 15.00 -16.55 -3.65
C GLU A 351 14.67 -17.08 -2.26
N LYS A 352 15.05 -16.37 -1.20
CA LYS A 352 14.72 -16.73 0.20
C LYS A 352 13.20 -16.75 0.45
N ILE A 353 12.48 -15.76 -0.07
CA ILE A 353 11.00 -15.72 0.00
C ILE A 353 10.39 -16.90 -0.75
N ILE A 354 10.90 -17.23 -1.94
CA ILE A 354 10.44 -18.40 -2.71
C ILE A 354 10.72 -19.69 -1.93
N GLY A 355 11.89 -19.83 -1.33
CA GLY A 355 12.23 -20.99 -0.50
C GLY A 355 11.29 -21.15 0.68
N MET A 356 10.93 -20.06 1.37
CA MET A 356 9.94 -20.09 2.45
C MET A 356 8.54 -20.46 1.96
N ARG A 357 8.13 -19.99 0.77
CA ARG A 357 6.86 -20.42 0.14
C ARG A 357 6.85 -21.90 -0.24
N GLN A 358 8.00 -22.44 -0.63
CA GLN A 358 8.21 -23.85 -0.96
C GLN A 358 8.46 -24.72 0.28
N GLU A 359 8.26 -24.18 1.48
CA GLU A 359 8.38 -24.91 2.75
C GLU A 359 9.80 -25.46 3.02
N LYS A 360 10.83 -24.85 2.40
CA LYS A 360 12.25 -25.23 2.58
C LYS A 360 12.85 -24.77 3.92
N TYR A 361 12.20 -23.82 4.59
CA TYR A 361 12.65 -23.25 5.86
C TYR A 361 11.58 -23.45 6.94
N ASP A 362 12.02 -23.81 8.14
CA ASP A 362 11.21 -23.88 9.35
C ASP A 362 10.82 -22.48 9.82
N PHE A 363 11.74 -21.53 9.79
CA PHE A 363 11.43 -20.15 10.14
C PHE A 363 12.21 -19.14 9.30
N LEU A 364 11.68 -17.93 9.23
CA LEU A 364 12.27 -16.83 8.49
C LEU A 364 12.28 -15.57 9.37
N LEU A 365 13.47 -15.11 9.70
CA LEU A 365 13.69 -13.88 10.45
C LEU A 365 13.62 -12.71 9.47
N THR A 366 12.90 -11.65 9.82
CA THR A 366 12.74 -10.51 8.92
C THR A 366 12.52 -9.21 9.67
N THR A 367 12.69 -8.09 8.96
CA THR A 367 12.29 -6.77 9.43
C THR A 367 10.88 -6.44 8.95
N THR A 368 10.45 -5.18 9.05
CA THR A 368 9.17 -4.72 8.50
C THR A 368 9.05 -4.85 6.98
N ILE A 369 10.10 -5.31 6.27
CA ILE A 369 10.06 -5.50 4.82
C ILE A 369 8.97 -6.50 4.39
N LEU A 370 8.71 -7.55 5.18
CA LEU A 370 7.69 -8.55 4.88
C LEU A 370 6.35 -8.30 5.60
N GLU A 371 6.14 -7.11 6.17
CA GLU A 371 4.84 -6.76 6.74
C GLU A 371 3.73 -6.76 5.66
N ARG A 372 4.10 -6.51 4.40
CA ARG A 372 3.23 -6.50 3.21
C ARG A 372 3.81 -7.29 2.02
N GLY A 373 2.98 -7.60 1.02
CA GLY A 373 3.42 -8.15 -0.27
C GLY A 373 3.72 -9.67 -0.37
N VAL A 374 3.55 -10.47 0.69
CA VAL A 374 3.79 -11.93 0.62
C VAL A 374 2.73 -12.76 1.36
N THR A 375 2.35 -13.90 0.80
CA THR A 375 1.44 -14.87 1.44
C THR A 375 2.17 -16.20 1.58
N PHE A 376 2.10 -16.80 2.78
CA PHE A 376 2.65 -18.11 3.08
C PHE A 376 1.54 -19.02 3.61
N LYS A 377 1.65 -20.32 3.32
CA LYS A 377 0.74 -21.35 3.82
C LYS A 377 1.18 -21.76 5.22
N ASP A 378 0.21 -21.93 6.11
CA ASP A 378 0.39 -22.49 7.46
C ASP A 378 1.58 -21.93 8.27
N ILE A 379 1.58 -20.62 8.49
CA ILE A 379 2.62 -19.95 9.29
C ILE A 379 2.07 -19.35 10.58
N ASP A 380 2.90 -19.42 11.62
CA ASP A 380 2.81 -18.57 12.79
C ASP A 380 3.55 -17.25 12.55
N VAL A 381 3.16 -16.23 13.29
CA VAL A 381 3.76 -14.89 13.21
C VAL A 381 4.18 -14.46 14.59
N ILE A 382 5.45 -14.09 14.70
CA ILE A 382 6.07 -13.65 15.93
C ILE A 382 6.65 -12.26 15.71
N VAL A 383 6.38 -11.34 16.62
CA VAL A 383 7.08 -10.05 16.69
C VAL A 383 7.86 -10.01 17.98
N LEU A 384 9.19 -9.92 17.87
CA LEU A 384 10.08 -9.75 19.02
C LEU A 384 10.42 -8.27 19.19
N GLY A 385 10.09 -7.72 20.35
CA GLY A 385 10.23 -6.29 20.61
C GLY A 385 9.09 -5.47 20.02
N ALA A 386 7.85 -5.95 20.16
CA ALA A 386 6.66 -5.33 19.57
C ALA A 386 6.38 -3.90 20.11
N GLU A 387 7.08 -3.46 21.15
CA GLU A 387 7.07 -2.10 21.67
C GLU A 387 7.93 -1.10 20.90
N ASP A 388 8.83 -1.58 20.04
CA ASP A 388 9.73 -0.70 19.28
C ASP A 388 8.92 0.23 18.36
N ARG A 389 9.37 1.50 18.26
CA ARG A 389 8.70 2.55 17.46
C ARG A 389 8.52 2.20 15.99
N THR A 390 9.34 1.28 15.48
CA THR A 390 9.26 0.77 14.10
C THR A 390 7.95 0.00 13.87
N PHE A 391 7.41 -0.66 14.90
CA PHE A 391 6.15 -1.38 14.85
C PHE A 391 4.97 -0.47 15.23
N THR A 392 4.51 0.29 14.24
CA THR A 392 3.28 1.08 14.38
C THR A 392 2.05 0.19 14.58
N GLU A 393 0.93 0.78 15.01
CA GLU A 393 -0.35 0.08 15.14
C GLU A 393 -0.76 -0.59 13.82
N SER A 394 -0.60 0.12 12.69
CA SER A 394 -0.85 -0.41 11.35
C SER A 394 0.06 -1.60 11.03
N ALA A 395 1.37 -1.45 11.25
CA ALA A 395 2.34 -2.52 10.99
C ALA A 395 2.01 -3.80 11.79
N LEU A 396 1.70 -3.67 13.08
CA LEU A 396 1.32 -4.80 13.93
C LEU A 396 0.05 -5.51 13.44
N VAL A 397 -0.99 -4.77 13.03
CA VAL A 397 -2.22 -5.37 12.48
C VAL A 397 -1.94 -6.08 11.14
N GLN A 398 -1.08 -5.50 10.29
CA GLN A 398 -0.70 -6.10 9.00
C GLN A 398 0.13 -7.38 9.18
N ILE A 399 1.09 -7.35 10.12
CA ILE A 399 1.92 -8.50 10.51
C ILE A 399 1.03 -9.60 11.07
N ALA A 400 0.15 -9.31 12.03
CA ALA A 400 -0.83 -10.27 12.53
C ALA A 400 -1.70 -10.87 11.42
N GLY A 401 -2.07 -10.03 10.44
CA GLY A 401 -2.81 -10.41 9.25
C GLY A 401 -2.08 -11.37 8.30
N ARG A 402 -0.80 -11.69 8.52
CA ARG A 402 -0.06 -12.71 7.74
C ARG A 402 -0.38 -14.14 8.20
N ALA A 403 -0.70 -14.33 9.47
CA ALA A 403 -1.07 -15.64 10.00
C ALA A 403 -2.48 -16.04 9.56
N GLY A 404 -2.67 -17.34 9.30
CA GLY A 404 -4.00 -17.93 9.03
C GLY A 404 -4.63 -17.59 7.67
N ARG A 405 -3.85 -17.11 6.69
CA ARG A 405 -4.38 -16.62 5.39
C ARG A 405 -4.90 -17.72 4.46
N HIS A 406 -4.45 -18.95 4.64
CA HIS A 406 -4.85 -20.08 3.80
C HIS A 406 -6.17 -20.65 4.32
N LYS A 407 -7.12 -20.95 3.41
CA LYS A 407 -8.45 -21.49 3.78
C LYS A 407 -8.34 -22.75 4.66
N ASP A 408 -7.41 -23.63 4.30
CA ASP A 408 -7.18 -24.90 5.01
C ASP A 408 -6.38 -24.75 6.31
N PHE A 409 -5.73 -23.60 6.53
CA PHE A 409 -4.90 -23.35 7.71
C PHE A 409 -5.24 -22.00 8.34
N PRO A 410 -6.45 -21.83 8.92
CA PRO A 410 -6.90 -20.56 9.46
C PRO A 410 -6.30 -20.22 10.83
N ASN A 411 -5.71 -21.19 11.53
CA ASN A 411 -5.40 -21.12 12.96
C ASN A 411 -3.93 -20.74 13.29
N GLY A 412 -3.26 -19.98 12.42
CA GLY A 412 -1.88 -19.53 12.69
C GLY A 412 -1.79 -18.67 13.96
N ALA A 413 -0.81 -18.96 14.81
CA ALA A 413 -0.59 -18.20 16.04
C ALA A 413 0.00 -16.82 15.73
N VAL A 414 -0.44 -15.80 16.49
CA VAL A 414 0.17 -14.47 16.46
C VAL A 414 0.67 -14.13 17.85
N LEU A 415 1.98 -13.94 17.99
CA LEU A 415 2.64 -13.67 19.25
C LEU A 415 3.41 -12.35 19.20
N PHE A 416 3.11 -11.46 20.13
CA PHE A 416 3.86 -10.21 20.32
C PHE A 416 4.64 -10.30 21.62
N PHE A 417 5.94 -10.55 21.50
CA PHE A 417 6.88 -10.50 22.61
C PHE A 417 7.28 -9.05 22.86
N TYR A 418 7.17 -8.60 24.10
CA TYR A 418 7.40 -7.20 24.46
C TYR A 418 8.14 -7.02 25.78
N TYR A 419 8.84 -5.90 25.93
CA TYR A 419 9.36 -5.45 27.22
C TYR A 419 8.41 -4.46 27.92
N GLY A 420 7.84 -3.50 27.18
CA GLY A 420 6.88 -2.51 27.69
C GLY A 420 5.61 -2.41 26.83
N LYS A 421 4.44 -2.11 27.45
CA LYS A 421 3.18 -1.98 26.69
C LYS A 421 3.03 -0.56 26.11
N THR A 422 3.06 -0.43 24.79
CA THR A 422 2.81 0.85 24.09
C THR A 422 1.35 1.05 23.71
N ARG A 423 0.99 2.29 23.33
CA ARG A 423 -0.33 2.59 22.74
C ARG A 423 -0.55 1.86 21.42
N ALA A 424 0.48 1.74 20.58
CA ALA A 424 0.43 1.02 19.31
C ALA A 424 0.11 -0.46 19.50
N LEU A 425 0.78 -1.11 20.46
CA LEU A 425 0.55 -2.52 20.81
C LEU A 425 -0.88 -2.75 21.33
N LYS A 426 -1.37 -1.89 22.22
CA LYS A 426 -2.75 -1.98 22.74
C LYS A 426 -3.78 -1.72 21.64
N GLY A 427 -3.51 -0.73 20.78
CA GLY A 427 -4.37 -0.35 19.65
C GLY A 427 -4.55 -1.47 18.64
N SER A 428 -3.46 -2.16 18.26
CA SER A 428 -3.52 -3.25 17.27
C SER A 428 -4.37 -4.42 17.76
N VAL A 429 -4.21 -4.84 19.02
CA VAL A 429 -5.05 -5.88 19.63
C VAL A 429 -6.51 -5.44 19.71
N HIS A 430 -6.77 -4.20 20.13
CA HIS A 430 -8.13 -3.67 20.22
C HIS A 430 -8.81 -3.63 18.84
N GLN A 431 -8.10 -3.18 17.80
CA GLN A 431 -8.62 -3.11 16.44
C GLN A 431 -8.97 -4.51 15.90
N ILE A 432 -8.10 -5.50 16.07
CA ILE A 432 -8.35 -6.87 15.62
C ILE A 432 -9.58 -7.45 16.33
N LYS A 433 -9.66 -7.30 17.66
CA LYS A 433 -10.83 -7.74 18.45
C LYS A 433 -12.12 -7.05 18.03
N LYS A 434 -12.06 -5.74 17.75
CA LYS A 434 -13.21 -4.98 17.25
C LYS A 434 -13.70 -5.50 15.91
N MET A 435 -12.80 -5.80 14.97
CA MET A 435 -13.15 -6.38 13.68
C MET A 435 -13.75 -7.77 13.83
N ASN A 436 -13.13 -8.65 14.63
CA ASN A 436 -13.68 -9.98 14.92
C ASN A 436 -15.09 -9.89 15.52
N ARG A 437 -15.33 -8.96 16.44
CA ARG A 437 -16.67 -8.72 17.02
C ARG A 437 -17.67 -8.29 15.97
N LEU A 438 -17.33 -7.30 15.14
CA LEU A 438 -18.21 -6.83 14.06
C LEU A 438 -18.51 -7.94 13.04
N ALA A 439 -17.53 -8.80 12.74
CA ALA A 439 -17.75 -9.95 11.87
C ALA A 439 -18.75 -10.95 12.46
N MET A 440 -18.69 -11.21 13.78
CA MET A 440 -19.64 -12.08 14.48
C MET A 440 -21.04 -11.48 14.53
N GLU A 441 -21.16 -10.19 14.87
CA GLU A 441 -22.44 -9.47 14.92
C GLU A 441 -23.15 -9.50 13.55
N ARG A 442 -22.38 -9.45 12.46
CA ARG A 442 -22.90 -9.51 11.09
C ARG A 442 -23.09 -10.94 10.55
N GLY A 443 -22.81 -11.98 11.34
CA GLY A 443 -22.93 -13.38 10.91
C GLY A 443 -21.96 -13.76 9.78
N LEU A 444 -20.82 -13.08 9.66
CA LEU A 444 -19.83 -13.31 8.59
C LEU A 444 -18.78 -14.37 8.96
N VAL A 445 -18.68 -14.71 10.24
CA VAL A 445 -17.78 -15.72 10.79
C VAL A 445 -18.59 -16.60 11.75
N GLY A 446 -18.27 -17.90 11.82
CA GLY A 446 -18.92 -18.81 12.75
C GLY A 446 -18.80 -18.37 14.21
N ARG A 447 -19.85 -18.64 15.01
CA ARG A 447 -19.72 -18.68 16.47
C ARG A 447 -18.84 -19.90 16.78
N CYS A 448 -17.79 -19.70 17.58
CA CYS A 448 -17.00 -20.81 18.06
C CYS A 448 -17.81 -21.60 19.07
#